data_AF-A0A932Q190-F1
#
_entry.id   AF-A0A932Q190-F1
#
_cell.length_a   1.000
_cell.length_b   1.000
_cell.length_c   1.000
_cell.angle_alpha   90.00
_cell.angle_beta   90.00
_cell.angle_gamma   90.00
#
_symmetry.space_group_name_H-M   'P 1'
#
loop_
_entity.id
_entity.type
_entity.pdbx_description
1 polymer ?
#
loop_
_entity_poly.entity_id
_entity_poly.type
_entity_poly.pdbx_seq_one_letter_code
_entity_poly.pdbx_strand_id
1 'polypeptide(L)'
;MADIKAGASMKRKLSQEEIDNIVVAQADNDSTWEKPIRARRKKSASLSIPAELAARAAFLARLHRQPNIEEWLTHVIQERVELEEAAFVGAKRELATRNGV
;
A
#
# COMPACT_ATOMS: atom_id res chain seq x y z
N MET A 1 -33.16 4.82 -41.64
CA MET A 1 -33.77 3.54 -41.21
C MET A 1 -33.20 2.49 -42.16
N ALA A 2 -32.48 1.44 -41.76
CA ALA A 2 -32.44 0.74 -40.48
C ALA A 2 -31.03 0.19 -40.17
N ASP A 3 -30.88 -0.14 -38.90
CA ASP A 3 -29.70 -0.47 -38.11
C ASP A 3 -28.91 -1.73 -38.53
N ILE A 4 -27.59 -1.68 -38.37
CA ILE A 4 -26.75 -2.87 -38.13
C ILE A 4 -25.97 -2.64 -36.83
N LYS A 5 -26.56 -3.04 -35.71
CA LYS A 5 -25.88 -3.13 -34.42
C LYS A 5 -25.33 -4.54 -34.26
N ALA A 6 -24.07 -4.74 -34.66
CA ALA A 6 -23.38 -6.02 -34.51
C ALA A 6 -22.65 -6.10 -33.17
N GLY A 7 -23.02 -7.11 -32.37
CA GLY A 7 -22.11 -7.92 -31.58
C GLY A 7 -21.58 -7.35 -30.27
N ALA A 8 -22.18 -7.77 -29.15
CA ALA A 8 -21.46 -7.85 -27.88
C ALA A 8 -20.25 -8.79 -28.07
N SER A 9 -19.02 -8.27 -27.95
CA SER A 9 -17.82 -9.09 -28.11
C SER A 9 -17.67 -10.05 -26.92
N MET A 10 -17.76 -11.35 -27.19
CA MET A 10 -17.30 -12.36 -26.24
C MET A 10 -15.79 -12.16 -26.03
N LYS A 11 -15.38 -11.73 -24.84
CA LYS A 11 -13.97 -11.64 -24.49
C LYS A 11 -13.38 -13.05 -24.46
N ARG A 12 -12.71 -13.44 -25.54
CA ARG A 12 -11.91 -14.66 -25.60
C ARG A 12 -10.86 -14.57 -24.48
N LYS A 13 -10.77 -15.59 -23.63
CA LYS A 13 -9.70 -15.67 -22.63
C LYS A 13 -8.41 -15.98 -23.37
N LEU A 14 -7.54 -14.98 -23.48
CA LEU A 14 -6.22 -15.13 -24.08
C LEU A 14 -5.31 -15.89 -23.10
N SER A 15 -4.37 -16.68 -23.64
CA SER A 15 -3.28 -17.25 -22.86
C SER A 15 -2.27 -16.17 -22.44
N GLN A 16 -1.41 -16.47 -21.48
CA GLN A 16 -0.34 -15.55 -21.08
C GLN A 16 0.57 -15.20 -22.26
N GLU A 17 0.98 -16.20 -23.03
CA GLU A 17 1.85 -16.01 -24.20
C GLU A 17 1.21 -15.11 -25.27
N GLU A 18 -0.10 -15.25 -25.47
CA GLU A 18 -0.85 -14.38 -26.39
C GLU A 18 -0.91 -12.94 -25.88
N ILE A 19 -1.07 -12.73 -24.57
CA ILE A 19 -1.07 -11.40 -23.94
C ILE A 19 0.31 -10.75 -24.07
N ASP A 20 1.37 -11.49 -23.74
CA ASP A 20 2.75 -10.97 -23.80
C ASP A 20 3.10 -10.55 -25.23
N ASN A 21 2.73 -11.36 -26.23
CA ASN A 21 2.92 -11.02 -27.64
C ASN A 21 2.16 -9.74 -28.05
N ILE A 22 0.93 -9.55 -27.55
CA ILE A 22 0.15 -8.33 -27.81
C ILE A 22 0.82 -7.12 -27.16
N VAL A 23 1.28 -7.25 -25.91
CA VAL A 23 1.96 -6.17 -25.17
C VAL A 23 3.25 -5.74 -25.88
N VAL A 24 4.07 -6.70 -26.31
CA VAL A 24 5.32 -6.42 -27.05
C VAL A 24 5.02 -5.75 -28.39
N ALA A 25 4.04 -6.25 -29.14
CA ALA A 25 3.68 -5.70 -30.44
C ALA A 25 3.12 -4.27 -30.38
N GLN A 26 2.53 -3.89 -29.23
CA GLN A 26 1.90 -2.59 -29.01
C GLN A 26 2.76 -1.62 -28.19
N ALA A 27 3.94 -2.06 -27.72
CA ALA A 27 4.80 -1.29 -26.82
C ALA A 27 5.12 0.12 -27.34
N ASP A 28 5.40 0.25 -28.65
CA ASP A 28 5.76 1.53 -29.28
C ASP A 28 4.57 2.34 -29.81
N ASN A 29 3.33 1.85 -29.63
CA ASN A 29 2.13 2.53 -30.10
C ASN A 29 1.37 3.19 -28.95
N ASP A 30 1.69 4.47 -28.68
CA ASP A 30 1.05 5.28 -27.63
C ASP A 30 -0.49 5.34 -27.70
N SER A 31 -1.10 5.12 -28.87
CA SER A 31 -2.57 5.14 -29.00
C SER A 31 -3.26 3.88 -28.45
N THR A 32 -2.49 2.82 -28.20
CA THR A 32 -3.00 1.57 -27.61
C THR A 32 -3.00 1.57 -26.09
N TRP A 33 -2.23 2.49 -25.49
CA TRP A 33 -2.12 2.64 -24.05
C TRP A 33 -3.14 3.64 -23.51
N GLU A 34 -3.62 3.38 -22.30
CA GLU A 34 -4.38 4.37 -21.56
C GLU A 34 -3.51 5.58 -21.20
N LYS A 35 -4.14 6.70 -20.88
CA LYS A 35 -3.42 7.92 -20.49
C LYS A 35 -2.47 7.60 -19.33
N PRO A 36 -1.20 8.04 -19.40
CA PRO A 36 -0.24 7.79 -18.34
C PRO A 36 -0.76 8.26 -16.98
N ILE A 37 -0.79 7.35 -16.01
CA ILE A 37 -1.15 7.67 -14.64
C ILE A 37 0.14 8.07 -13.91
N ARG A 38 0.18 9.30 -13.39
CA ARG A 38 1.28 9.74 -12.53
C ARG A 38 1.14 9.08 -11.16
N ALA A 39 1.90 8.02 -10.92
CA ALA A 39 2.08 7.46 -9.58
C ALA A 39 2.94 8.43 -8.74
N ARG A 40 2.28 9.26 -7.91
CA ARG A 40 2.99 10.01 -6.88
C ARG A 40 3.38 9.06 -5.76
N ARG A 41 4.69 8.98 -5.45
CA ARG A 41 5.13 8.41 -4.18
C ARG A 41 4.36 9.10 -3.05
N LYS A 42 3.85 8.33 -2.09
CA LYS A 42 3.24 8.90 -0.88
C LYS A 42 4.27 9.85 -0.26
N LYS A 43 3.81 11.05 0.09
CA LYS A 43 4.66 12.07 0.71
C LYS A 43 5.20 11.48 2.01
N SER A 44 6.52 11.44 2.16
CA SER A 44 7.14 11.03 3.42
C SER A 44 6.72 12.01 4.51
N ALA A 45 6.30 11.47 5.65
CA ALA A 45 6.09 12.29 6.84
C ALA A 45 7.46 12.54 7.48
N SER A 46 7.80 13.80 7.73
CA SER A 46 8.99 14.15 8.50
C SER A 46 8.59 14.45 9.94
N LEU A 47 9.20 13.74 10.89
CA LEU A 47 9.03 13.97 12.32
C LEU A 47 10.34 14.46 12.91
N SER A 48 10.29 15.49 13.75
CA SER A 48 11.45 15.93 14.52
C SER A 48 11.46 15.18 15.85
N ILE A 49 12.60 14.57 16.18
CA ILE A 49 12.84 13.94 17.47
C ILE A 49 14.07 14.58 18.13
N PRO A 50 14.10 14.67 19.47
CA PRO A 50 15.27 15.17 20.18
C PRO A 50 16.53 14.36 19.85
N ALA A 51 17.68 15.03 19.79
CA ALA A 51 18.95 14.42 19.42
C ALA A 51 19.34 13.24 20.32
N GLU A 52 19.09 13.35 21.64
CA GLU A 52 19.35 12.28 22.59
C GLU A 52 18.50 11.03 22.31
N LEU A 53 17.22 11.22 21.96
CA LEU A 53 16.34 10.11 21.59
C LEU A 53 16.77 9.47 20.28
N ALA A 54 17.21 10.27 19.30
CA ALA A 54 17.75 9.77 18.04
C ALA A 54 19.02 8.92 18.26
N ALA A 55 19.90 9.33 19.17
CA ALA A 55 21.11 8.57 19.50
C ALA A 55 20.78 7.20 20.12
N ARG A 56 19.80 7.15 21.02
CA ARG A 56 19.31 5.90 21.62
C ARG A 56 18.64 5.01 20.57
N ALA A 57 17.84 5.57 19.68
CA ALA A 57 17.24 4.85 18.56
C ALA A 57 18.30 4.26 17.62
N ALA A 58 19.36 5.01 17.32
CA ALA A 58 20.48 4.54 16.50
C ALA A 58 21.20 3.35 17.11
N PHE A 59 21.44 3.39 18.43
CA PHE A 59 22.02 2.27 19.16
C PHE A 59 21.15 1.01 19.05
N LEU A 60 19.84 1.16 19.28
CA LEU A 60 18.89 0.05 19.22
C LEU A 60 18.75 -0.51 17.79
N ALA A 61 18.68 0.33 16.77
CA ALA A 61 18.65 -0.11 15.38
C ALA A 61 19.84 -1.03 15.06
N ARG A 62 21.05 -0.68 15.52
CA ARG A 62 22.25 -1.51 15.38
C ARG A 62 22.17 -2.81 16.17
N LEU A 63 21.69 -2.74 17.41
CA LEU A 63 21.49 -3.91 18.27
C LEU A 63 20.54 -4.94 17.62
N HIS A 64 19.47 -4.45 16.99
CA HIS A 64 18.47 -5.24 16.29
C HIS A 64 18.82 -5.54 14.81
N ARG A 65 20.04 -5.20 14.36
CA ARG A 65 20.54 -5.42 12.99
C ARG A 65 19.63 -4.85 11.90
N GLN A 66 18.96 -3.74 12.19
CA GLN A 66 18.19 -3.01 11.20
C GLN A 66 19.13 -2.22 10.28
N PRO A 67 18.79 -2.07 8.99
CA PRO A 67 19.67 -1.42 8.03
C PRO A 67 19.81 0.08 8.25
N ASN A 68 18.81 0.72 8.86
CA ASN A 68 18.86 2.13 9.23
C ASN A 68 17.91 2.43 10.42
N ILE A 69 18.03 3.65 10.95
CA ILE A 69 17.23 4.12 12.10
C ILE A 69 15.76 4.25 11.72
N GLU A 70 15.47 4.68 10.49
CA GLU A 70 14.10 4.91 10.01
C GLU A 70 13.29 3.61 9.97
N GLU A 71 13.85 2.52 9.49
CA GLU A 71 13.21 1.20 9.47
C GLU A 71 12.97 0.68 10.88
N TRP A 72 13.96 0.81 11.78
CA TRP A 72 13.78 0.42 13.17
C TRP A 72 12.67 1.24 13.86
N LEU A 73 12.66 2.56 13.68
CA LEU A 73 11.62 3.43 14.24
C LEU A 73 10.25 3.14 13.63
N THR A 74 10.18 2.86 12.34
CA THR A 74 8.92 2.50 11.67
C THR A 74 8.33 1.24 12.27
N HIS A 75 9.17 0.22 12.51
CA HIS A 75 8.74 -1.02 13.15
C HIS A 75 8.21 -0.79 14.57
N VAL A 76 8.95 -0.04 15.40
CA VAL A 76 8.53 0.30 16.78
C VAL A 76 7.21 1.07 16.80
N ILE A 77 7.05 2.04 15.88
CA ILE A 77 5.80 2.81 15.77
C ILE A 77 4.65 1.90 15.37
N GLN A 78 4.86 1.01 14.40
CA GLN A 78 3.85 0.07 13.95
C GLN A 78 3.41 -0.87 15.10
N GLU A 79 4.35 -1.50 15.79
CA GLU A 79 4.04 -2.38 16.93
C GLU A 79 3.24 -1.62 18.00
N ARG A 80 3.62 -0.38 18.30
CA ARG A 80 2.89 0.42 19.30
C ARG A 80 1.48 0.76 18.83
N VAL A 81 1.29 1.12 17.56
CA VAL A 81 -0.04 1.39 17.00
C VAL A 81 -0.92 0.16 17.08
N GLU A 82 -0.42 -1.01 16.69
CA GLU A 82 -1.17 -2.28 16.73
C GLU A 82 -1.62 -2.63 18.17
N LEU A 83 -0.75 -2.43 19.16
CA LEU A 83 -1.09 -2.63 20.57
C LEU A 83 -2.18 -1.66 21.05
N GLU A 84 -2.08 -0.38 20.71
CA GLU A 84 -3.07 0.63 21.09
C GLU A 84 -4.43 0.37 20.41
N GLU A 85 -4.42 -0.03 19.13
CA GLU A 85 -5.64 -0.41 18.41
C GLU A 85 -6.33 -1.62 19.06
N ALA A 86 -5.56 -2.65 19.41
CA ALA A 86 -6.07 -3.82 20.12
C ALA A 86 -6.65 -3.45 21.50
N ALA A 87 -5.94 -2.61 22.26
CA ALA A 87 -6.40 -2.11 23.56
C ALA A 87 -7.70 -1.30 23.43
N PHE A 88 -7.78 -0.42 22.43
CA PHE A 88 -8.96 0.40 22.17
C PHE A 88 -10.18 -0.47 21.79
N VAL A 89 -10.01 -1.46 20.91
CA VAL A 89 -11.07 -2.39 20.55
C VAL A 89 -11.55 -3.18 21.78
N GLY A 90 -10.61 -3.63 22.62
CA GLY A 90 -10.91 -4.30 23.89
C GLY A 90 -11.77 -3.41 24.81
N ALA A 91 -11.33 -2.18 25.05
CA ALA A 91 -12.05 -1.21 25.87
C ALA A 91 -13.44 -0.88 25.32
N LYS A 92 -13.58 -0.74 24.00
CA LYS A 92 -14.87 -0.51 23.35
C LYS A 92 -15.84 -1.67 23.57
N ARG A 93 -15.37 -2.92 23.51
CA ARG A 93 -16.18 -4.11 23.80
C ARG A 93 -16.61 -4.13 25.27
N GLU A 94 -15.71 -3.85 26.20
CA GLU A 94 -16.04 -3.79 27.64
C GLU A 94 -17.06 -2.69 27.95
N LEU A 95 -16.94 -1.52 27.31
CA LEU A 95 -17.94 -0.47 27.45
C LEU A 95 -19.30 -0.86 26.88
N ALA A 96 -19.33 -1.55 25.73
CA ALA A 96 -20.58 -2.03 25.14
C ALA A 96 -21.26 -3.07 26.05
N THR A 97 -20.51 -3.98 26.68
CA THR A 97 -21.07 -4.96 27.62
C THR A 97 -21.50 -4.34 28.95
N ARG A 98 -20.81 -3.30 29.44
CA ARG A 98 -21.22 -2.54 30.64
C ARG A 98 -22.45 -1.68 30.42
N ASN A 99 -22.63 -1.11 29.23
CA ASN A 99 -23.69 -0.14 28.94
C ASN A 99 -24.98 -0.76 28.39
N GLY A 100 -25.07 -2.10 28.26
CA GLY A 100 -26.31 -2.82 28.01
C GLY A 100 -27.13 -2.30 26.82
N VAL A 101 -26.65 -2.55 25.60
CA VAL A 101 -27.52 -2.83 24.44
C VAL A 101 -27.35 -4.29 24.08
#